data_AF-A0A835NA81-F1
#
_entry.id   AF-A0A835NA81-F1
#
_cell.length_a   1.000
_cell.length_b   1.000
_cell.length_c   1.000
_cell.angle_alpha   90.00
_cell.angle_beta   90.00
_cell.angle_gamma   90.00
#
_symmetry.space_group_name_H-M   'P 1'
#
loop_
_entity.id
_entity.type
_entity.pdbx_description
1 polymer ?
#
loop_
_entity_poly.entity_id
_entity_poly.type
_entity_poly.pdbx_seq_one_letter_code
_entity_poly.pdbx_strand_id
1 'polypeptide(L)'
;MKRIRADMVKINEGQERIRAGQKEVREKFEEISIETAKLKEETNIISKQSAANQVRLDLMFQIVKARSENDAPKDAALTQILRALIFGEAEPELKQAPSGEARTRLIN
;
A
#
# COMPACT_ATOMS: atom_id res chain seq x y z
N MET A 1 -24.83 -54.66 -8.17
CA MET A 1 -25.28 -53.72 -7.11
C MET A 1 -24.23 -53.43 -6.03
N LYS A 2 -23.59 -54.42 -5.36
CA LYS A 2 -22.62 -54.16 -4.27
C LYS A 2 -21.39 -53.32 -4.70
N ARG A 3 -20.82 -53.60 -5.87
CA ARG A 3 -19.67 -52.86 -6.43
C ARG A 3 -19.95 -51.36 -6.65
N ILE A 4 -21.09 -51.07 -7.29
CA ILE A 4 -21.54 -49.69 -7.57
C ILE A 4 -21.68 -48.88 -6.27
N ARG A 5 -22.24 -49.48 -5.20
CA ARG A 5 -22.34 -48.80 -3.89
C ARG A 5 -20.98 -48.52 -3.27
N ALA A 6 -20.04 -49.46 -3.35
CA ALA A 6 -18.68 -49.26 -2.85
C ALA A 6 -17.94 -48.16 -3.63
N ASP A 7 -18.10 -48.11 -4.95
CA ASP A 7 -17.52 -47.06 -5.80
C ASP A 7 -18.13 -45.69 -5.47
N MET A 8 -19.44 -45.63 -5.23
CA MET A 8 -20.14 -44.39 -4.84
C MET A 8 -19.64 -43.82 -3.50
N VAL A 9 -19.36 -44.67 -2.52
CA VAL A 9 -18.75 -44.26 -1.24
C VAL A 9 -17.36 -43.66 -1.45
N LYS A 10 -16.50 -44.34 -2.24
CA LYS A 10 -15.15 -43.84 -2.55
C LYS A 10 -15.18 -42.51 -3.28
N ILE A 11 -16.11 -42.34 -4.22
CA ILE A 11 -16.31 -41.06 -4.92
C ILE A 11 -16.70 -39.98 -3.92
N ASN A 12 -17.64 -40.27 -3.01
CA ASN A 12 -18.07 -39.30 -2.01
C ASN A 12 -16.91 -38.85 -1.10
N GLU A 13 -16.12 -39.79 -0.59
CA GLU A 13 -14.91 -39.49 0.20
C GLU A 13 -13.89 -38.66 -0.60
N GLY A 14 -13.73 -38.95 -1.89
CA GLY A 14 -12.89 -38.16 -2.79
C GLY A 14 -13.40 -36.73 -2.94
N GLN A 15 -14.71 -36.55 -3.12
CA GLN A 15 -15.34 -35.23 -3.24
C GLN A 15 -15.20 -34.42 -1.96
N GLU A 16 -15.37 -35.04 -0.78
CA GLU A 16 -15.15 -34.37 0.50
C GLU A 16 -13.71 -33.87 0.66
N ARG A 17 -12.71 -34.71 0.31
CA ARG A 17 -11.30 -34.30 0.31
C ARG A 17 -11.03 -33.14 -0.64
N ILE A 18 -11.63 -33.15 -1.83
CA ILE A 18 -11.50 -32.06 -2.80
C ILE A 18 -12.11 -30.77 -2.24
N ARG A 19 -13.31 -30.82 -1.65
CA ARG A 19 -13.96 -29.65 -1.04
C ARG A 19 -13.13 -29.06 0.10
N ALA A 20 -12.60 -29.91 0.98
CA ALA A 20 -11.73 -29.49 2.06
C ALA A 20 -10.46 -28.80 1.54
N GLY A 21 -9.79 -29.40 0.55
CA GLY A 21 -8.60 -28.80 -0.08
C GLY A 21 -8.91 -27.48 -0.79
N GLN A 22 -10.04 -27.38 -1.49
CA GLN A 22 -10.47 -26.13 -2.14
C GLN A 22 -10.74 -25.02 -1.12
N LYS A 23 -11.33 -25.36 0.04
CA LYS A 23 -11.56 -24.42 1.13
C LYS A 23 -10.23 -23.90 1.69
N GLU A 24 -9.30 -24.80 2.00
CA GLU A 24 -7.97 -24.44 2.51
C GLU A 24 -7.21 -23.54 1.53
N VAL A 25 -7.21 -23.88 0.24
CA VAL A 25 -6.56 -23.06 -0.79
C VAL A 25 -7.18 -21.67 -0.85
N ARG A 26 -8.52 -21.57 -0.77
CA ARG A 26 -9.21 -20.28 -0.79
C ARG A 26 -8.84 -19.41 0.41
N GLU A 27 -8.81 -19.99 1.60
CA GLU A 27 -8.44 -19.28 2.83
C GLU A 27 -7.01 -18.73 2.74
N LYS A 28 -6.05 -19.54 2.27
CA LYS A 28 -4.67 -19.09 2.03
C LYS A 28 -4.58 -17.97 0.99
N PHE A 29 -5.34 -18.06 -0.10
CA PHE A 29 -5.36 -17.00 -1.12
C PHE A 29 -5.92 -15.68 -0.60
N GLU A 30 -6.92 -15.73 0.29
CA GLU A 30 -7.47 -14.54 0.94
C GLU A 30 -6.42 -13.88 1.84
N GLU A 31 -5.72 -14.66 2.67
CA GLU A 31 -4.63 -14.16 3.52
C GLU A 31 -3.52 -13.49 2.69
N ILE A 32 -3.07 -14.15 1.61
CA ILE A 32 -2.07 -13.59 0.68
C ILE A 32 -2.57 -12.28 0.06
N SER A 33 -3.84 -12.22 -0.32
CA SER A 33 -4.42 -11.03 -0.95
C SER A 33 -4.44 -9.84 0.00
N ILE A 34 -4.79 -10.08 1.27
CA ILE A 34 -4.77 -9.07 2.33
C ILE A 34 -3.33 -8.57 2.56
N GLU A 35 -2.36 -9.47 2.67
CA GLU A 35 -0.96 -9.10 2.88
C GLU A 35 -0.39 -8.34 1.68
N THR A 36 -0.71 -8.77 0.46
CA THR A 36 -0.29 -8.09 -0.77
C THR A 36 -0.85 -6.66 -0.84
N ALA A 37 -2.09 -6.45 -0.42
CA ALA A 37 -2.69 -5.11 -0.37
C ALA A 37 -1.95 -4.20 0.62
N LYS A 38 -1.57 -4.71 1.80
CA LYS A 38 -0.76 -3.96 2.78
C LYS A 38 0.62 -3.62 2.23
N LEU A 39 1.33 -4.58 1.66
CA LEU A 39 2.65 -4.38 1.08
C LEU A 39 2.62 -3.34 -0.06
N LYS A 40 1.57 -3.35 -0.87
CA LYS A 40 1.37 -2.35 -1.93
C LYS A 40 1.23 -0.94 -1.36
N GLU A 41 0.47 -0.77 -0.28
CA GLU A 41 0.30 0.54 0.36
C GLU A 41 1.59 1.03 1.02
N GLU A 42 2.27 0.16 1.76
CA GLU A 42 3.58 0.48 2.36
C GLU A 42 4.61 0.87 1.29
N THR A 43 4.66 0.12 0.18
CA THR A 43 5.54 0.41 -0.96
C THR A 43 5.21 1.76 -1.59
N ASN A 44 3.93 2.11 -1.71
CA ASN A 44 3.49 3.39 -2.25
C ASN A 44 3.94 4.56 -1.36
N ILE A 45 3.80 4.43 -0.03
CA ILE A 45 4.26 5.42 0.94
C ILE A 45 5.78 5.60 0.83
N ILE A 46 6.53 4.50 0.82
CA ILE A 46 8.00 4.54 0.68
C ILE A 46 8.41 5.18 -0.64
N SER A 47 7.73 4.85 -1.74
CA SER A 47 8.03 5.39 -3.07
C SER A 47 7.81 6.91 -3.12
N LYS A 48 6.70 7.41 -2.57
CA LYS A 48 6.42 8.84 -2.47
C LYS A 48 7.48 9.55 -1.61
N GLN A 49 7.81 8.99 -0.45
CA GLN A 49 8.82 9.57 0.42
C GLN A 49 10.21 9.56 -0.22
N SER A 50 10.55 8.50 -0.95
CA SER A 50 11.80 8.39 -1.69
C SER A 50 11.90 9.46 -2.78
N ALA A 51 10.85 9.65 -3.57
CA ALA A 51 10.79 10.71 -4.58
C ALA A 51 10.92 12.11 -3.94
N ALA A 52 10.22 12.37 -2.83
CA ALA A 52 10.35 13.63 -2.10
C ALA A 52 11.78 13.85 -1.56
N ASN A 53 12.43 12.79 -1.08
CA ASN A 53 13.81 12.84 -0.61
C ASN A 53 14.80 13.11 -1.75
N GLN A 54 14.59 12.55 -2.94
CA GLN A 54 15.42 12.84 -4.11
C GLN A 54 15.38 14.34 -4.46
N VAL A 55 14.18 14.93 -4.50
CA VAL A 55 14.03 16.39 -4.73
C VAL A 55 14.79 17.21 -3.67
N ARG A 56 14.69 16.81 -2.39
CA ARG A 56 15.42 17.49 -1.31
C ARG A 56 16.94 17.36 -1.47
N LEU A 57 17.44 16.17 -1.82
CA LEU A 57 18.86 15.93 -2.06
C LEU A 57 19.39 16.75 -3.24
N ASP A 58 18.68 16.76 -4.36
CA ASP A 58 19.03 17.57 -5.54
C ASP A 58 19.14 19.05 -5.17
N LEU A 59 18.19 19.55 -4.38
CA LEU A 59 18.21 20.92 -3.89
C LEU A 59 19.39 21.19 -2.96
N MET A 60 19.70 20.26 -2.05
CA MET A 60 20.89 20.35 -1.19
C MET A 60 22.19 20.39 -2.00
N PHE A 61 22.31 19.60 -3.07
CA PHE A 61 23.46 19.66 -3.97
C PHE A 61 23.57 21.00 -4.68
N GLN A 62 22.45 21.56 -5.17
CA GLN A 62 22.44 22.87 -5.80
C GLN A 62 22.84 24.00 -4.84
N ILE A 63 22.45 23.90 -3.56
CA ILE A 63 22.88 24.83 -2.51
C ILE A 63 24.40 24.76 -2.31
N VAL A 64 24.96 23.56 -2.17
CA VAL A 64 26.41 23.37 -2.02
C VAL A 64 27.15 23.95 -3.22
N LYS A 65 26.63 23.74 -4.44
CA LYS A 65 27.17 24.33 -5.65
C LYS A 65 27.14 25.86 -5.63
N ALA A 66 25.99 26.48 -5.33
CA ALA A 66 25.86 27.93 -5.24
C ALA A 66 26.84 28.55 -4.23
N ARG A 67 27.02 27.89 -3.08
CA ARG A 67 28.03 28.28 -2.08
C ARG A 67 29.46 28.20 -2.62
N SER A 68 29.79 27.12 -3.33
CA SER A 68 31.11 26.97 -3.95
C SER A 68 31.41 28.04 -5.00
N GLU A 69 30.36 28.52 -5.68
CA GLU A 69 30.42 29.58 -6.70
C GLU A 69 30.31 30.99 -6.09
N ASN A 70 30.19 31.13 -4.76
CA ASN A 70 29.90 32.38 -4.04
C ASN A 70 28.61 33.11 -4.53
N ASP A 71 27.64 32.37 -5.05
CA ASP A 71 26.34 32.89 -5.49
C ASP A 71 25.36 32.98 -4.30
N ALA A 72 25.51 34.05 -3.51
CA ALA A 72 24.71 34.29 -2.31
C ALA A 72 23.20 34.43 -2.58
N PRO A 73 22.73 35.14 -3.64
CA PRO A 73 21.31 35.20 -3.98
C PRO A 73 20.70 33.81 -4.23
N LYS A 74 21.40 32.96 -4.98
CA LYS A 74 20.93 31.61 -5.30
C LYS A 74 20.95 30.68 -4.09
N ASP A 75 21.99 30.72 -3.26
CA ASP A 75 22.03 29.97 -2.00
C ASP A 75 20.83 30.33 -1.11
N ALA A 76 20.56 31.63 -0.92
CA ALA A 76 19.44 32.10 -0.10
C ALA A 76 18.09 31.60 -0.63
N ALA A 77 17.86 31.72 -1.94
CA ALA A 77 16.62 31.26 -2.57
C ALA A 77 16.42 29.75 -2.44
N LEU A 78 17.44 28.95 -2.78
CA LEU A 78 17.36 27.49 -2.70
C LEU A 78 17.21 27.00 -1.25
N THR A 79 17.88 27.65 -0.30
CA THR A 79 17.75 27.34 1.14
C THR A 79 16.33 27.62 1.64
N GLN A 80 15.70 28.71 1.20
CA GLN A 80 14.31 29.02 1.53
C GLN A 80 13.34 27.98 0.96
N ILE A 81 13.54 27.57 -0.30
CA ILE A 81 12.74 26.52 -0.94
C ILE A 81 12.87 25.20 -0.17
N LEU A 82 14.09 24.80 0.21
CA LEU A 82 14.34 23.57 0.96
C LEU A 82 13.62 23.60 2.31
N ARG A 83 13.65 24.75 2.98
CA ARG A 83 12.93 24.97 4.25
C ARG A 83 11.42 24.77 4.07
N ALA A 84 10.82 25.39 3.05
CA ALA A 84 9.39 25.23 2.77
C ALA A 84 9.01 23.76 2.49
N LEU A 85 9.84 23.03 1.74
CA LEU A 85 9.63 21.61 1.44
C LEU A 85 9.79 20.67 2.65
N ILE A 86 10.59 21.05 3.65
CA ILE A 86 10.78 20.27 4.88
C ILE A 86 9.62 20.51 5.85
N PHE A 87 9.18 21.77 5.99
CA PHE A 87 8.16 22.17 6.97
C PHE A 87 6.72 22.13 6.43
N GLY A 88 6.53 21.75 5.17
CA GLY A 88 5.20 21.45 4.64
C GLY A 88 4.30 22.68 4.49
N GLU A 89 4.87 23.86 4.23
CA GLU A 89 4.08 25.06 3.91
C GLU A 89 3.33 24.94 2.56
N ALA A 90 3.47 23.80 1.88
CA ALA A 90 2.70 23.42 0.71
C ALA A 90 2.40 21.90 0.72
N GLU A 91 1.35 21.47 1.41
CA GLU A 91 0.44 20.43 0.89
C GLU A 91 -0.94 20.47 1.60
N PRO A 92 -2.04 20.27 0.86
CA PRO A 92 -3.41 20.31 1.40
C PRO A 92 -3.74 19.01 2.13
N GLU A 93 -4.46 19.15 3.24
CA GLU A 93 -5.02 18.07 4.04
C GLU A 93 -5.88 17.12 3.19
N LEU A 94 -5.32 15.96 2.80
CA LEU A 94 -6.13 14.81 2.40
C LEU A 94 -6.77 14.22 3.66
N LYS A 95 -7.92 14.79 4.04
CA LYS A 95 -8.84 14.14 4.99
C LYS A 95 -9.21 12.78 4.44
N GLN A 96 -8.61 11.73 5.01
CA GLN A 96 -9.09 10.37 4.85
C GLN A 96 -10.51 10.32 5.40
N ALA A 97 -11.50 10.14 4.52
CA ALA A 97 -12.86 9.85 4.93
C ALA A 97 -12.88 8.49 5.65
N PRO A 98 -13.61 8.34 6.77
CA PRO A 98 -13.77 7.03 7.38
C PRO A 98 -14.59 6.16 6.43
N SER A 99 -13.91 5.15 5.88
CA SER A 99 -14.52 4.04 5.16
C SER A 99 -15.40 3.24 6.14
N GLY A 100 -16.71 3.25 5.91
CA GLY A 100 -17.58 2.15 6.31
C GLY A 100 -18.37 2.31 7.61
N GLU A 101 -19.44 3.12 7.59
CA GLU A 101 -20.63 2.85 8.41
C GLU A 101 -21.87 2.79 7.51
N ALA A 102 -22.23 1.58 7.07
CA ALA A 102 -23.54 1.32 6.50
C ALA A 102 -24.59 1.35 7.62
N ARG A 103 -25.13 2.53 7.93
CA ARG A 103 -26.36 2.68 8.74
C ARG A 103 -27.59 2.48 7.86
N THR A 104 -28.00 1.23 7.65
CA THR A 104 -29.39 0.93 7.27
C THR A 104 -30.22 0.79 8.54
N ARG A 105 -31.10 1.77 8.78
CA ARG A 105 -32.13 1.73 9.83
C ARG A 105 -33.10 0.59 9.53
N LEU A 106 -33.22 -0.37 10.44
CA LEU A 106 -34.42 -1.20 10.56
C LEU A 106 -35.46 -0.39 11.35
N ILE A 107 -36.56 -0.05 10.71
CA ILE A 107 -37.81 0.30 11.39
C ILE A 107 -38.89 -0.54 10.72
N ASN A 108 -39.30 -1.60 11.41
CA ASN A 108 -40.67 -2.12 11.39
C ASN A 108 -41.15 -2.10 12.83
#